data_AF-A0AA41Q9R9-F1
#
_entry.id   AF-A0AA41Q9R9-F1
#
_cell.length_a   1.000
_cell.length_b   1.000
_cell.length_c   1.000
_cell.angle_alpha   90.00
_cell.angle_beta   90.00
_cell.angle_gamma   90.00
#
_symmetry.space_group_name_H-M   'P 1'
#
loop_
_entity.id
_entity.type
_entity.pdbx_description
1 polymer ?
#
loop_
_entity_poly.entity_id
_entity_poly.type
_entity_poly.pdbx_seq_one_letter_code
_entity_poly.pdbx_strand_id
1 'polypeptide(L)'
;MSKIEPPALAAVLDEPAALLDADRAAVRAALAGCPAGEGGIGREVFAQAEAVFGQRAASRAEFASWLHFAAAVLGHGDYAARVAAAEPGLPWRTLWAWWRPVGAYEAAPNLSGDRTVLLADGPDGSRLVGVSASWCLETWFDVATGERRPEPEDSEDAEAPDEPWLFADEARRLRGPEGWEEPDAEVDGRYVVADARGIAVIEPNPAAAAGEQAESGDVPFGDAWFRPGTRGGTQPLTYEALVAAFDADGVHRFGAADLADLIEHEPTRTLLTDVGLPSWWAAGMATFNVAKQPVPLPEVEPETPEPSGPALEDLVHLGTFEIGYGDRSRLCVHRGTGRVYLHRKAAGAAHGPVFPLVRDVAAFAAYLEGVQRFMGACWDPYPGETGAADFAAEMTALDPDAMTAGTPAYATWEHFFAGITQLGVDGY
;
A
#
# COMPACT_ATOMS: atom_id res chain seq x y z
N MET A 1 34.57 8.63 20.59
CA MET A 1 33.68 8.52 19.42
C MET A 1 34.54 8.69 18.17
N SER A 2 34.84 7.60 17.47
CA SER A 2 35.62 7.66 16.24
C SER A 2 34.70 8.10 15.09
N LYS A 3 35.14 9.07 14.29
CA LYS A 3 34.36 9.60 13.16
C LYS A 3 34.54 8.66 11.97
N ILE A 4 33.46 8.07 11.45
CA ILE A 4 33.51 7.27 10.21
C ILE A 4 33.64 8.26 9.04
N GLU A 5 34.68 8.11 8.22
CA GLU A 5 34.83 8.93 7.00
C GLU A 5 33.93 8.40 5.86
N PRO A 6 33.41 9.26 4.95
CA PRO A 6 32.42 8.85 3.93
C PRO A 6 32.80 7.67 3.01
N PRO A 7 34.06 7.50 2.54
CA PRO A 7 34.43 6.33 1.73
C PRO A 7 34.48 5.03 2.55
N ALA A 8 34.69 5.13 3.86
CA ALA A 8 34.66 3.99 4.78
C ALA A 8 33.21 3.59 5.12
N LEU A 9 32.25 4.52 5.01
CA LEU A 9 30.84 4.27 5.32
C LEU A 9 30.19 3.29 4.35
N ALA A 10 30.40 3.47 3.03
CA ALA A 10 29.86 2.55 2.03
C ALA A 10 30.38 1.12 2.23
N ALA A 11 31.69 0.97 2.47
CA ALA A 11 32.30 -0.33 2.74
C ALA A 11 31.76 -1.00 4.02
N VAL A 12 31.49 -0.22 5.07
CA VAL A 12 30.85 -0.73 6.29
C VAL A 12 29.41 -1.17 6.02
N LEU A 13 28.65 -0.39 5.26
CA LEU A 13 27.25 -0.71 4.95
C LEU A 13 27.12 -1.91 4.01
N ASP A 14 28.02 -2.08 3.06
CA ASP A 14 27.96 -3.19 2.09
C ASP A 14 28.45 -4.53 2.65
N GLU A 15 29.11 -4.53 3.81
CA GLU A 15 29.64 -5.70 4.51
C GLU A 15 28.91 -5.94 5.85
N PRO A 16 27.93 -6.85 5.91
CA PRO A 16 27.11 -7.07 7.10
C PRO A 16 27.91 -7.35 8.38
N ALA A 17 29.02 -8.08 8.30
CA ALA A 17 29.85 -8.33 9.49
C ALA A 17 30.44 -7.03 10.06
N ALA A 18 30.92 -6.14 9.20
CA ALA A 18 31.44 -4.84 9.59
C ALA A 18 30.34 -3.90 10.08
N LEU A 19 29.15 -3.94 9.46
CA LEU A 19 27.99 -3.16 9.91
C LEU A 19 27.54 -3.56 11.31
N LEU A 20 27.49 -4.87 11.59
CA LEU A 20 27.10 -5.40 12.91
C LEU A 20 28.12 -5.09 14.01
N ASP A 21 29.40 -4.88 13.66
CA ASP A 21 30.45 -4.43 14.59
C ASP A 21 30.48 -2.90 14.78
N ALA A 22 29.83 -2.16 13.88
CA ALA A 22 29.86 -0.70 13.89
C ALA A 22 28.96 -0.10 14.97
N ASP A 23 29.37 1.07 15.49
CA ASP A 23 28.49 1.89 16.31
C ASP A 23 27.37 2.47 15.43
N ARG A 24 26.14 1.97 15.60
CA ARG A 24 24.97 2.41 14.84
C ARG A 24 24.73 3.92 14.94
N ALA A 25 25.00 4.55 16.09
CA ALA A 25 24.86 5.99 16.23
C ALA A 25 25.89 6.75 15.37
N ALA A 26 27.11 6.22 15.26
CA ALA A 26 28.13 6.77 14.37
C ALA A 26 27.78 6.57 12.89
N VAL A 27 27.21 5.41 12.52
CA VAL A 27 26.72 5.13 11.16
C VAL A 27 25.60 6.11 10.78
N ARG A 28 24.60 6.32 11.66
CA ARG A 28 23.54 7.31 11.47
C ARG A 28 24.10 8.73 11.28
N ALA A 29 24.99 9.16 12.17
CA ALA A 29 25.60 10.48 12.10
C ALA A 29 26.40 10.70 10.79
N ALA A 30 27.08 9.66 10.30
CA ALA A 30 27.79 9.71 9.03
C ALA A 30 26.81 9.79 7.84
N LEU A 31 25.72 9.02 7.87
CA LEU A 31 24.68 9.03 6.83
C LEU A 31 23.92 10.36 6.74
N ALA A 32 23.72 11.07 7.87
CA ALA A 32 23.09 12.39 7.89
C ALA A 32 23.90 13.45 7.11
N GLY A 33 25.20 13.22 6.90
CA GLY A 33 26.06 14.08 6.08
C GLY A 33 26.07 13.74 4.59
N CYS A 34 25.40 12.66 4.17
CA CYS A 34 25.36 12.20 2.77
C CYS A 34 24.16 12.78 2.01
N PRO A 35 24.29 13.12 0.72
CA PRO A 35 23.15 13.50 -0.11
C PRO A 35 22.01 12.46 -0.08
N ALA A 36 20.77 12.94 -0.14
CA ALA A 36 19.62 12.10 -0.40
C ALA A 36 19.71 11.52 -1.82
N GLY A 37 19.52 10.21 -1.98
CA GLY A 37 19.57 9.53 -3.28
C GLY A 37 20.92 8.93 -3.69
N GLU A 38 22.03 9.24 -2.99
CA GLU A 38 23.29 8.50 -3.17
C GLU A 38 23.27 7.24 -2.29
N GLY A 39 22.79 6.10 -2.83
CA GLY A 39 22.55 4.90 -2.03
C GLY A 39 23.00 3.60 -2.70
N GLY A 40 23.46 2.67 -1.87
CA GLY A 40 23.65 1.26 -2.18
C GLY A 40 22.79 0.39 -1.25
N ILE A 41 22.71 -0.89 -1.55
CA ILE A 41 21.85 -1.86 -0.85
C ILE A 41 22.01 -1.78 0.67
N GLY A 42 23.26 -1.73 1.17
CA GLY A 42 23.53 -1.66 2.61
C GLY A 42 22.94 -0.42 3.30
N ARG A 43 22.94 0.73 2.63
CA ARG A 43 22.31 1.97 3.14
C ARG A 43 20.80 1.80 3.27
N GLU A 44 20.16 1.25 2.24
CA GLU A 44 18.70 1.03 2.23
C GLU A 44 18.28 0.07 3.33
N VAL A 45 18.97 -1.08 3.44
CA VAL A 45 18.68 -2.10 4.46
C VAL A 45 18.90 -1.56 5.87
N PHE A 46 20.02 -0.86 6.12
CA PHE A 46 20.29 -0.26 7.42
C PHE A 46 19.22 0.78 7.79
N ALA A 47 18.85 1.66 6.86
CA ALA A 47 17.83 2.66 7.10
C ALA A 47 16.46 2.04 7.39
N GLN A 48 16.06 1.02 6.64
CA GLN A 48 14.80 0.31 6.84
C GLN A 48 14.77 -0.40 8.21
N ALA A 49 15.85 -1.09 8.59
CA ALA A 49 15.96 -1.73 9.90
C ALA A 49 15.87 -0.71 11.05
N GLU A 50 16.57 0.42 10.93
CA GLU A 50 16.57 1.48 11.95
C GLU A 50 15.24 2.22 12.05
N ALA A 51 14.49 2.37 10.95
CA ALA A 51 13.17 2.97 10.95
C ALA A 51 12.14 2.09 11.68
N VAL A 52 12.26 0.76 11.55
CA VAL A 52 11.41 -0.18 12.29
C VAL A 52 11.73 -0.17 13.80
N PHE A 53 13.02 -0.07 14.15
CA PHE A 53 13.47 -0.14 15.55
C PHE A 53 13.44 1.17 16.36
N GLY A 54 13.38 2.30 15.68
CA GLY A 54 13.43 3.62 16.31
C GLY A 54 14.66 3.93 17.14
N GLN A 55 15.85 3.56 16.65
CA GLN A 55 17.17 3.90 17.22
C GLN A 55 17.43 3.34 18.63
N ARG A 56 16.61 2.40 19.11
CA ARG A 56 16.77 1.79 20.45
C ARG A 56 17.95 0.84 20.53
N ALA A 57 18.47 0.62 21.73
CA ALA A 57 19.52 -0.37 21.98
C ALA A 57 19.00 -1.78 21.69
N ALA A 58 19.76 -2.55 20.93
CA ALA A 58 19.49 -3.93 20.55
C ALA A 58 20.80 -4.70 20.68
N SER A 59 20.71 -6.00 20.92
CA SER A 59 21.89 -6.86 20.85
C SER A 59 22.42 -6.91 19.40
N ARG A 60 23.64 -7.39 19.21
CA ARG A 60 24.17 -7.63 17.86
C ARG A 60 23.26 -8.60 17.07
N ALA A 61 22.84 -9.68 17.72
CA ALA A 61 22.11 -10.76 17.07
C ALA A 61 20.65 -10.40 16.83
N GLU A 62 20.01 -9.68 17.76
CA GLU A 62 18.72 -9.03 17.52
C GLU A 62 18.83 -8.08 16.32
N PHE A 63 19.78 -7.15 16.31
CA PHE A 63 19.94 -6.20 15.20
C PHE A 63 20.20 -6.90 13.85
N ALA A 64 20.91 -8.03 13.85
CA ALA A 64 21.06 -8.85 12.66
C ALA A 64 19.72 -9.39 12.14
N SER A 65 18.80 -9.81 13.00
CA SER A 65 17.48 -10.29 12.57
C SER A 65 16.67 -9.22 11.88
N TRP A 66 16.85 -7.98 12.30
CA TRP A 66 16.18 -6.84 11.70
C TRP A 66 16.82 -6.36 10.41
N LEU A 67 18.15 -6.42 10.29
CA LEU A 67 18.81 -6.25 8.99
C LEU A 67 18.37 -7.35 8.01
N HIS A 68 18.21 -8.57 8.50
CA HIS A 68 17.72 -9.69 7.69
C HIS A 68 16.27 -9.46 7.23
N PHE A 69 15.39 -9.04 8.14
CA PHE A 69 14.00 -8.68 7.83
C PHE A 69 13.94 -7.51 6.83
N ALA A 70 14.66 -6.42 7.09
CA ALA A 70 14.71 -5.27 6.19
C ALA A 70 15.22 -5.63 4.78
N ALA A 71 16.23 -6.49 4.69
CA ALA A 71 16.72 -6.99 3.41
C ALA A 71 15.66 -7.85 2.69
N ALA A 72 14.93 -8.71 3.40
CA ALA A 72 13.84 -9.50 2.85
C ALA A 72 12.70 -8.61 2.31
N VAL A 73 12.24 -7.64 3.12
CA VAL A 73 11.20 -6.66 2.76
C VAL A 73 11.58 -5.86 1.51
N LEU A 74 12.85 -5.48 1.37
CA LEU A 74 13.33 -4.71 0.22
C LEU A 74 13.63 -5.55 -1.02
N GLY A 75 13.57 -6.89 -0.92
CA GLY A 75 13.89 -7.83 -2.00
C GLY A 75 15.39 -8.13 -2.18
N HIS A 76 16.23 -7.78 -1.21
CA HIS A 76 17.69 -7.91 -1.26
C HIS A 76 18.17 -9.27 -0.68
N GLY A 77 17.74 -10.38 -1.31
CA GLY A 77 18.01 -11.74 -0.81
C GLY A 77 19.49 -12.08 -0.61
N ASP A 78 20.37 -11.65 -1.53
CA ASP A 78 21.83 -11.85 -1.39
C ASP A 78 22.41 -11.08 -0.19
N TYR A 79 21.84 -9.93 0.15
CA TYR A 79 22.23 -9.19 1.35
C TYR A 79 21.73 -9.89 2.61
N ALA A 80 20.47 -10.35 2.62
CA ALA A 80 19.90 -11.12 3.73
C ALA A 80 20.74 -12.38 4.03
N ALA A 81 21.14 -13.14 3.00
CA ALA A 81 21.99 -14.32 3.15
C ALA A 81 23.36 -13.98 3.78
N ARG A 82 23.96 -12.85 3.41
CA ARG A 82 25.22 -12.38 4.00
C ARG A 82 25.05 -11.93 5.45
N VAL A 83 23.93 -11.32 5.82
CA VAL A 83 23.59 -11.02 7.22
C VAL A 83 23.51 -12.32 8.03
N ALA A 84 22.80 -13.33 7.53
CA ALA A 84 22.70 -14.63 8.21
C ALA A 84 24.03 -15.40 8.32
N ALA A 85 24.93 -15.22 7.36
CA ALA A 85 26.29 -15.75 7.46
C ALA A 85 27.14 -14.99 8.48
N ALA A 86 26.99 -13.67 8.58
CA ALA A 86 27.73 -12.81 9.51
C ALA A 86 27.27 -12.98 10.96
N GLU A 87 26.02 -13.38 11.18
CA GLU A 87 25.48 -13.71 12.49
C GLU A 87 24.62 -14.99 12.40
N PRO A 88 25.22 -16.18 12.56
CA PRO A 88 24.46 -17.43 12.53
C PRO A 88 23.47 -17.55 13.69
N GLY A 89 23.72 -16.84 14.80
CA GLY A 89 22.92 -16.82 16.02
C GLY A 89 21.75 -15.84 16.01
N LEU A 90 21.19 -15.53 14.84
CA LEU A 90 19.94 -14.77 14.71
C LEU A 90 18.84 -15.37 15.58
N PRO A 91 18.18 -14.60 16.48
CA PRO A 91 17.05 -15.09 17.26
C PRO A 91 15.81 -15.42 16.41
N TRP A 92 15.71 -14.88 15.20
CA TRP A 92 14.78 -15.33 14.16
C TRP A 92 15.30 -15.01 12.76
N ARG A 93 14.77 -15.71 11.76
CA ARG A 93 15.06 -15.48 10.34
C ARG A 93 13.77 -15.22 9.59
N THR A 94 13.77 -14.23 8.71
CA THR A 94 12.65 -13.98 7.81
C THR A 94 12.74 -14.92 6.61
N LEU A 95 11.76 -15.80 6.44
CA LEU A 95 11.71 -16.64 5.24
C LEU A 95 11.28 -15.81 4.04
N TRP A 96 10.23 -15.02 4.22
CA TRP A 96 9.74 -14.05 3.24
C TRP A 96 8.88 -13.00 3.96
N ALA A 97 8.67 -11.86 3.30
CA ALA A 97 7.80 -10.80 3.80
C ALA A 97 7.16 -10.04 2.63
N TRP A 98 5.83 -9.92 2.67
CA TRP A 98 5.05 -8.98 1.87
C TRP A 98 4.66 -7.82 2.79
N TRP A 99 5.60 -6.91 2.97
CA TRP A 99 5.53 -5.86 3.98
C TRP A 99 5.84 -4.51 3.36
N ARG A 100 5.05 -3.48 3.67
CA ARG A 100 5.25 -2.11 3.16
C ARG A 100 6.58 -1.54 3.68
N PRO A 101 7.57 -1.26 2.82
CA PRO A 101 8.79 -0.57 3.24
C PRO A 101 8.49 0.83 3.80
N VAL A 102 9.34 1.35 4.69
CA VAL A 102 9.22 2.75 5.12
C VAL A 102 9.48 3.65 3.90
N GLY A 103 8.69 4.69 3.72
CA GLY A 103 8.76 5.59 2.57
C GLY A 103 8.15 5.02 1.28
N ALA A 104 7.72 3.75 1.27
CA ALA A 104 6.86 3.20 0.23
C ALA A 104 5.41 3.31 0.70
N TYR A 105 4.55 3.88 -0.14
CA TYR A 105 3.14 4.06 0.23
C TYR A 105 2.28 2.85 -0.11
N GLU A 106 2.67 2.08 -1.12
CA GLU A 106 2.00 0.84 -1.51
C GLU A 106 2.20 -0.28 -0.48
N ALA A 107 1.10 -0.83 0.02
CA ALA A 107 1.04 -2.10 0.75
C ALA A 107 0.30 -3.13 -0.11
N ALA A 108 0.91 -4.29 -0.35
CA ALA A 108 0.33 -5.35 -1.17
C ALA A 108 0.61 -6.72 -0.51
N PRO A 109 -0.32 -7.27 0.30
CA PRO A 109 -1.67 -6.75 0.55
C PRO A 109 -1.67 -5.58 1.55
N ASN A 110 -2.68 -4.71 1.45
CA ASN A 110 -2.97 -3.73 2.49
C ASN A 110 -3.87 -4.37 3.53
N LEU A 111 -3.40 -4.45 4.78
CA LEU A 111 -4.11 -5.13 5.87
C LEU A 111 -4.61 -4.15 6.93
N SER A 112 -4.76 -2.87 6.59
CA SER A 112 -5.37 -1.87 7.46
C SER A 112 -6.83 -2.23 7.78
N GLY A 113 -7.23 -1.96 9.03
CA GLY A 113 -8.57 -2.29 9.55
C GLY A 113 -8.65 -3.67 10.17
N ASP A 114 -9.87 -4.21 10.23
CA ASP A 114 -10.12 -5.58 10.66
C ASP A 114 -9.49 -6.53 9.63
N ARG A 115 -8.55 -7.34 10.11
CA ARG A 115 -7.83 -8.33 9.31
C ARG A 115 -7.99 -9.72 9.90
N THR A 116 -7.89 -10.72 9.05
CA THR A 116 -7.93 -12.13 9.46
C THR A 116 -6.83 -12.89 8.73
N VAL A 117 -6.19 -13.81 9.45
CA VAL A 117 -5.25 -14.79 8.88
C VAL A 117 -5.97 -16.12 8.76
N LEU A 118 -5.86 -16.72 7.58
CA LEU A 118 -6.47 -18.00 7.23
C LEU A 118 -5.39 -19.03 6.93
N LEU A 119 -5.69 -20.30 7.17
CA LEU A 119 -4.82 -21.42 6.82
C LEU A 119 -5.55 -22.40 5.91
N ALA A 120 -4.79 -23.03 5.01
CA ALA A 120 -5.31 -24.09 4.16
C ALA A 120 -4.19 -25.04 3.72
N ASP A 121 -4.60 -26.23 3.26
CA ASP A 121 -3.74 -27.15 2.53
C ASP A 121 -3.86 -26.89 1.02
N GLY A 122 -2.72 -26.67 0.37
CA GLY A 122 -2.65 -26.56 -1.08
C GLY A 122 -2.86 -27.91 -1.78
N PRO A 123 -3.25 -27.91 -3.07
CA PRO A 123 -3.53 -29.14 -3.82
C PRO A 123 -2.30 -30.05 -4.01
N ASP A 124 -1.10 -29.49 -3.84
CA ASP A 124 0.19 -30.18 -3.89
C ASP A 124 0.71 -30.61 -2.51
N GLY A 125 -0.06 -30.39 -1.45
CA GLY A 125 0.32 -30.64 -0.05
C GLY A 125 1.18 -29.54 0.57
N SER A 126 1.37 -28.41 -0.10
CA SER A 126 1.94 -27.20 0.51
C SER A 126 1.01 -26.64 1.59
N ARG A 127 1.57 -25.94 2.59
CA ARG A 127 0.77 -25.16 3.54
C ARG A 127 0.59 -23.76 2.96
N LEU A 128 -0.64 -23.27 2.97
CA LEU A 128 -1.00 -21.94 2.49
C LEU A 128 -1.43 -21.05 3.66
N VAL A 129 -1.16 -19.76 3.53
CA VAL A 129 -1.63 -18.72 4.43
C VAL A 129 -2.39 -17.67 3.62
N GLY A 130 -3.62 -17.40 4.02
CA GLY A 130 -4.48 -16.38 3.47
C GLY A 130 -4.53 -15.18 4.39
N VAL A 131 -4.67 -13.98 3.82
CA VAL A 131 -4.98 -12.77 4.58
C VAL A 131 -6.12 -12.02 3.92
N SER A 132 -7.05 -11.54 4.73
CA SER A 132 -8.16 -10.69 4.33
C SER A 132 -8.23 -9.45 5.21
N ALA A 133 -8.74 -8.35 4.67
CA ALA A 133 -8.98 -7.12 5.42
C ALA A 133 -10.19 -6.35 4.86
N SER A 134 -10.77 -5.44 5.64
CA SER A 134 -12.02 -4.69 5.32
C SER A 134 -12.06 -4.01 3.94
N TRP A 135 -10.91 -3.75 3.31
CA TRP A 135 -10.81 -3.00 2.04
C TRP A 135 -10.01 -3.73 0.96
N CYS A 136 -9.57 -4.96 1.22
CA CYS A 136 -8.74 -5.73 0.31
C CYS A 136 -9.34 -7.10 0.02
N LEU A 137 -9.08 -7.58 -1.18
CA LEU A 137 -9.37 -8.96 -1.53
C LEU A 137 -8.48 -9.90 -0.73
N GLU A 138 -9.02 -11.08 -0.46
CA GLU A 138 -8.27 -12.15 0.16
C GLU A 138 -7.07 -12.52 -0.72
N THR A 139 -5.88 -12.56 -0.12
CA THR A 139 -4.64 -12.90 -0.82
C THR A 139 -3.99 -14.11 -0.17
N TRP A 140 -3.63 -15.09 -0.97
CA TRP A 140 -3.04 -16.36 -0.51
C TRP A 140 -1.57 -16.49 -0.88
N PHE A 141 -0.80 -17.07 0.02
CA PHE A 141 0.64 -17.30 -0.12
C PHE A 141 1.02 -18.73 0.25
N ASP A 142 2.01 -19.27 -0.44
CA ASP A 142 2.72 -20.46 -0.01
C ASP A 142 3.58 -20.15 1.23
N VAL A 143 3.38 -20.86 2.33
CA VAL A 143 4.07 -20.58 3.61
C VAL A 143 5.58 -20.76 3.49
N ALA A 144 6.07 -21.64 2.60
CA ALA A 144 7.49 -21.91 2.46
C ALA A 144 8.21 -20.88 1.57
N THR A 145 7.54 -20.35 0.54
CA THR A 145 8.19 -19.50 -0.47
C THR A 145 7.71 -18.05 -0.47
N GLY A 146 6.51 -17.79 0.05
CA GLY A 146 5.84 -16.49 -0.06
C GLY A 146 5.29 -16.23 -1.46
N GLU A 147 5.29 -17.21 -2.36
CA GLU A 147 4.67 -17.04 -3.68
C GLU A 147 3.16 -16.92 -3.55
N ARG A 148 2.54 -15.97 -4.28
CA ARG A 148 1.09 -15.87 -4.35
C ARG A 148 0.49 -17.15 -4.94
N ARG A 149 -0.61 -17.61 -4.36
CA ARG A 149 -1.38 -18.79 -4.80
C ARG A 149 -2.84 -18.40 -5.04
N PRO A 150 -3.57 -19.15 -5.88
CA PRO A 150 -5.03 -19.04 -5.95
C PRO A 150 -5.66 -19.37 -4.60
N GLU A 151 -6.86 -18.84 -4.38
CA GLU A 151 -7.71 -19.20 -3.24
C GLU A 151 -7.99 -20.71 -3.21
N PRO A 152 -7.83 -21.38 -2.05
CA PRO A 152 -8.14 -22.80 -1.88
C PRO A 152 -9.67 -23.02 -1.78
N GLU A 153 -10.11 -24.26 -2.00
CA GLU A 153 -11.55 -24.60 -1.88
C GLU A 153 -12.03 -24.60 -0.42
N ASP A 154 -11.14 -24.99 0.51
CA ASP A 154 -11.40 -25.06 1.94
C ASP A 154 -10.31 -24.27 2.69
N SER A 155 -10.73 -23.42 3.63
CA SER A 155 -9.86 -22.65 4.51
C SER A 155 -10.47 -22.59 5.92
N GLU A 156 -9.62 -22.34 6.91
CA GLU A 156 -10.02 -22.12 8.29
C GLU A 156 -9.33 -20.88 8.86
N ASP A 157 -9.99 -20.22 9.82
CA ASP A 157 -9.39 -19.13 10.59
C ASP A 157 -8.18 -19.67 11.34
N ALA A 158 -7.06 -18.94 11.27
CA ALA A 158 -5.88 -19.29 12.04
C ALA A 158 -6.15 -19.11 13.53
N GLU A 159 -5.66 -20.07 14.33
CA GLU A 159 -5.59 -19.91 15.78
C GLU A 159 -4.18 -19.44 16.16
N ALA A 160 -4.12 -18.43 17.03
CA ALA A 160 -2.86 -18.00 17.61
C ALA A 160 -2.22 -19.19 18.38
N PRO A 161 -0.90 -19.41 18.22
CA PRO A 161 -0.23 -20.53 18.88
C PRO A 161 -0.13 -20.33 20.39
N ASP A 162 0.12 -21.42 21.11
CA ASP A 162 0.31 -21.38 22.56
C ASP A 162 1.60 -20.63 22.96
N GLU A 163 1.55 -19.91 24.09
CA GLU A 163 2.72 -19.29 24.72
C GLU A 163 3.82 -20.31 25.10
N PRO A 164 5.12 -19.91 25.18
CA PRO A 164 5.62 -18.53 25.12
C PRO A 164 6.08 -18.09 23.72
N TRP A 165 5.52 -16.97 23.27
CA TRP A 165 5.84 -16.35 21.99
C TRP A 165 7.22 -15.70 21.96
N LEU A 166 7.75 -15.45 20.76
CA LEU A 166 9.11 -14.91 20.59
C LEU A 166 9.29 -13.53 21.22
N PHE A 167 8.31 -12.64 21.04
CA PHE A 167 8.40 -11.22 21.41
C PHE A 167 7.68 -10.87 22.72
N ALA A 168 6.72 -11.69 23.17
CA ALA A 168 6.04 -11.51 24.45
C ALA A 168 6.78 -12.15 25.66
N ASP A 169 7.76 -13.02 25.41
CA ASP A 169 8.49 -13.69 26.50
C ASP A 169 9.44 -12.71 27.21
N GLU A 170 9.04 -12.27 28.42
CA GLU A 170 9.85 -11.43 29.31
C GLU A 170 11.23 -12.00 29.66
N ALA A 171 11.44 -13.32 29.49
CA ALA A 171 12.73 -13.95 29.66
C ALA A 171 13.67 -13.76 28.46
N ARG A 172 13.12 -13.59 27.24
CA ARG A 172 13.86 -13.37 25.99
C ARG A 172 14.08 -11.90 25.68
N ARG A 173 13.12 -11.03 26.06
CA ARG A 173 13.18 -9.55 25.93
C ARG A 173 13.55 -9.05 24.53
N LEU A 174 13.21 -9.82 23.50
CA LEU A 174 13.32 -9.39 22.11
C LEU A 174 12.25 -8.34 21.83
N ARG A 175 12.57 -7.37 20.97
CA ARG A 175 11.62 -6.34 20.58
C ARG A 175 11.05 -6.67 19.20
N GLY A 176 9.74 -6.47 19.04
CA GLY A 176 9.01 -6.53 17.77
C GLY A 176 8.34 -5.18 17.46
N PRO A 177 7.82 -4.97 16.24
CA PRO A 177 6.88 -3.89 15.98
C PRO A 177 5.60 -4.14 16.79
N GLU A 178 4.80 -3.08 16.95
CA GLU A 178 3.46 -3.20 17.51
C GLU A 178 2.64 -4.26 16.75
N GLY A 179 2.03 -5.19 17.49
CA GLY A 179 1.24 -6.28 16.92
C GLY A 179 2.00 -7.58 16.61
N TRP A 180 3.33 -7.64 16.82
CA TRP A 180 4.09 -8.90 16.67
C TRP A 180 4.27 -9.69 17.97
N GLU A 181 3.75 -9.18 19.09
CA GLU A 181 3.88 -9.85 20.39
C GLU A 181 3.27 -11.25 20.36
N GLU A 182 2.06 -11.34 19.81
CA GLU A 182 1.32 -12.56 19.51
C GLU A 182 1.39 -12.83 18.00
N PRO A 183 1.98 -13.94 17.55
CA PRO A 183 1.92 -14.33 16.16
C PRO A 183 0.50 -14.76 15.78
N ASP A 184 0.03 -14.40 14.59
CA ASP A 184 -1.30 -14.74 14.11
C ASP A 184 -1.48 -16.25 13.86
N ALA A 185 -0.38 -16.97 13.58
CA ALA A 185 -0.39 -18.42 13.40
C ALA A 185 0.98 -19.06 13.63
N GLU A 186 1.00 -20.36 13.91
CA GLU A 186 2.19 -21.20 13.77
C GLU A 186 1.97 -22.30 12.73
N VAL A 187 2.89 -22.42 11.77
CA VAL A 187 2.87 -23.43 10.71
C VAL A 187 4.24 -24.07 10.59
N ASP A 188 4.32 -25.38 10.85
CA ASP A 188 5.56 -26.17 10.78
C ASP A 188 6.73 -25.55 11.59
N GLY A 189 6.44 -25.02 12.78
CA GLY A 189 7.42 -24.37 13.65
C GLY A 189 7.85 -22.97 13.19
N ARG A 190 7.12 -22.34 12.28
CA ARG A 190 7.31 -20.96 11.80
C ARG A 190 6.16 -20.10 12.27
N TYR A 191 6.46 -18.85 12.60
CA TYR A 191 5.43 -17.88 12.96
C TYR A 191 5.00 -17.07 11.74
N VAL A 192 3.69 -16.93 11.60
CA VAL A 192 3.06 -15.95 10.73
C VAL A 192 2.78 -14.71 11.57
N VAL A 193 3.20 -13.55 11.08
CA VAL A 193 2.92 -12.25 11.70
C VAL A 193 2.32 -11.32 10.65
N ALA A 194 1.20 -10.70 10.98
CA ALA A 194 0.48 -9.77 10.14
C ALA A 194 0.12 -8.51 10.91
N ASP A 195 0.36 -7.35 10.32
CA ASP A 195 -0.16 -6.06 10.78
C ASP A 195 -0.66 -5.25 9.57
N ALA A 196 -1.12 -4.02 9.80
CA ALA A 196 -1.61 -3.14 8.73
C ALA A 196 -0.63 -2.94 7.55
N ARG A 197 0.68 -3.10 7.77
CA ARG A 197 1.75 -2.93 6.79
C ARG A 197 1.97 -4.20 5.96
N GLY A 198 1.45 -5.34 6.39
CA GLY A 198 1.47 -6.57 5.60
C GLY A 198 1.74 -7.82 6.45
N ILE A 199 2.30 -8.84 5.80
CA ILE A 199 2.49 -10.18 6.37
C ILE A 199 3.93 -10.67 6.18
N ALA A 200 4.45 -11.38 7.18
CA ALA A 200 5.74 -12.06 7.10
C ALA A 200 5.69 -13.44 7.75
N VAL A 201 6.55 -14.33 7.27
CA VAL A 201 6.82 -15.63 7.92
C VAL A 201 8.23 -15.63 8.46
N ILE A 202 8.36 -15.92 9.75
CA ILE A 202 9.63 -15.97 10.46
C ILE A 202 9.88 -17.35 11.07
N GLU A 203 11.13 -17.79 10.99
CA GLU A 203 11.63 -19.00 11.64
C GLU A 203 12.31 -18.59 12.96
N PRO A 204 11.74 -18.95 14.12
CA PRO A 204 12.34 -18.64 15.42
C PRO A 204 13.57 -19.51 15.70
N ASN A 205 14.54 -18.94 16.43
CA ASN A 205 15.72 -19.64 16.93
C ASN A 205 15.78 -19.54 18.47
N PRO A 206 15.09 -20.44 19.19
CA PRO A 206 14.95 -20.34 20.64
C PRO A 206 16.29 -20.46 21.39
N ALA A 207 17.28 -21.15 20.82
CA ALA A 207 18.60 -21.29 21.42
C ALA A 207 19.38 -19.96 21.44
N ALA A 208 19.22 -19.15 20.40
CA ALA A 208 19.79 -17.80 20.35
C ALA A 208 18.99 -16.82 21.23
N ALA A 209 17.66 -16.91 21.20
CA ALA A 209 16.78 -16.02 21.96
C ALA A 209 16.96 -16.14 23.49
N ALA A 210 17.36 -17.31 24.00
CA ALA A 210 17.57 -17.54 25.44
C ALA A 210 18.81 -16.83 26.04
N GLY A 211 19.68 -16.26 25.19
CA GLY A 211 20.94 -15.64 25.62
C GLY A 211 20.91 -14.12 25.79
N GLU A 212 19.80 -13.46 25.45
CA GLU A 212 19.75 -12.00 25.28
C GLU A 212 19.02 -11.30 26.43
N GLN A 213 19.64 -10.25 26.97
CA GLN A 213 19.06 -9.38 28.00
C GLN A 213 19.05 -7.95 27.49
N ALA A 214 18.06 -7.57 26.70
CA ALA A 214 17.69 -6.16 26.53
C ALA A 214 16.67 -5.74 27.61
N GLU A 215 16.25 -4.49 27.69
CA GLU A 215 15.04 -4.13 28.46
C GLU A 215 13.80 -4.49 27.62
N SER A 216 12.75 -5.07 28.19
CA SER A 216 11.49 -5.35 27.48
C SER A 216 10.64 -4.09 27.34
N GLY A 217 9.75 -4.06 26.34
CA GLY A 217 8.69 -3.05 26.21
C GLY A 217 8.39 -2.66 24.77
N ASP A 218 7.12 -2.33 24.53
CA ASP A 218 6.52 -1.95 23.26
C ASP A 218 7.34 -0.86 22.56
N VAL A 219 7.51 -1.01 21.26
CA VAL A 219 8.28 -0.08 20.45
C VAL A 219 7.35 0.67 19.50
N PRO A 220 7.02 1.95 19.79
CA PRO A 220 6.66 2.83 18.69
C PRO A 220 7.88 2.88 17.75
N PHE A 221 7.63 2.66 16.46
CA PHE A 221 8.57 2.94 15.39
C PHE A 221 9.26 4.30 15.65
N GLY A 222 10.53 4.47 15.31
CA GLY A 222 11.17 5.79 15.50
C GLY A 222 11.10 6.64 14.25
N ASP A 223 11.39 7.93 14.43
CA ASP A 223 11.40 8.90 13.34
C ASP A 223 12.24 8.39 12.16
N ALA A 224 11.57 8.12 11.04
CA ALA A 224 12.21 7.70 9.80
C ALA A 224 13.14 8.81 9.31
N TRP A 225 14.44 8.64 9.57
CA TRP A 225 15.47 9.60 9.18
C TRP A 225 15.87 9.47 7.70
N PHE A 226 15.42 8.39 7.03
CA PHE A 226 15.63 8.14 5.62
C PHE A 226 14.39 7.47 5.02
N ARG A 227 13.81 8.13 4.01
CA ARG A 227 12.79 7.54 3.14
C ARG A 227 13.55 7.01 1.92
N PRO A 228 13.68 5.69 1.67
CA PRO A 228 13.93 5.23 0.31
C PRO A 228 12.89 5.95 -0.55
N GLY A 229 13.34 6.73 -1.53
CA GLY A 229 12.45 7.60 -2.30
C GLY A 229 11.22 6.80 -2.72
N THR A 230 10.04 7.44 -2.65
CA THR A 230 8.75 6.80 -2.96
C THR A 230 8.92 5.98 -4.23
N ARG A 231 8.96 4.64 -4.08
CA ARG A 231 8.90 3.75 -5.23
C ARG A 231 7.51 4.00 -5.81
N GLY A 232 7.47 4.68 -6.96
CA GLY A 232 6.24 5.24 -7.51
C GLY A 232 6.28 6.76 -7.58
N GLY A 233 7.07 7.29 -8.51
CA GLY A 233 6.80 8.63 -9.04
C GLY A 233 5.54 8.61 -9.90
N THR A 234 5.10 9.79 -10.36
CA THR A 234 3.98 10.02 -11.29
C THR A 234 4.26 9.45 -12.69
N GLN A 235 4.55 8.16 -12.78
CA GLN A 235 4.63 7.45 -14.04
C GLN A 235 3.23 7.41 -14.68
N PRO A 236 3.14 7.43 -16.03
CA PRO A 236 1.87 7.21 -16.70
C PRO A 236 1.23 5.92 -16.20
N LEU A 237 -0.07 5.95 -15.91
CA LEU A 237 -0.82 4.80 -15.46
C LEU A 237 -0.76 3.69 -16.54
N THR A 238 -0.33 2.49 -16.15
CA THR A 238 -0.28 1.32 -17.03
C THR A 238 -1.29 0.26 -16.58
N TYR A 239 -1.56 -0.73 -17.45
CA TYR A 239 -2.40 -1.87 -17.09
C TYR A 239 -1.81 -2.63 -15.90
N GLU A 240 -0.49 -2.84 -15.91
CA GLU A 240 0.23 -3.54 -14.83
C GLU A 240 0.11 -2.81 -13.50
N ALA A 241 0.15 -1.47 -13.50
CA ALA A 241 -0.04 -0.68 -12.28
C ALA A 241 -1.47 -0.82 -11.73
N LEU A 242 -2.50 -0.82 -12.59
CA LEU A 242 -3.87 -1.07 -12.14
C LEU A 242 -4.07 -2.51 -11.67
N VAL A 243 -3.48 -3.50 -12.33
CA VAL A 243 -3.53 -4.90 -11.90
C VAL A 243 -2.80 -5.09 -10.57
N ALA A 244 -1.71 -4.37 -10.32
CA ALA A 244 -1.04 -4.43 -9.01
C ALA A 244 -1.94 -3.90 -7.88
N ALA A 245 -2.73 -2.85 -8.15
CA ALA A 245 -3.60 -2.21 -7.16
C ALA A 245 -4.98 -2.88 -6.99
N PHE A 246 -5.50 -3.54 -8.03
CA PHE A 246 -6.89 -4.06 -8.07
C PHE A 246 -7.00 -5.54 -8.46
N ASP A 247 -5.88 -6.23 -8.69
CA ASP A 247 -5.81 -7.54 -9.33
C ASP A 247 -6.36 -7.58 -10.77
N ALA A 248 -6.07 -8.66 -11.49
CA ALA A 248 -6.41 -8.79 -12.91
C ALA A 248 -7.93 -8.76 -13.16
N ASP A 249 -8.70 -9.39 -12.28
CA ASP A 249 -10.17 -9.45 -12.36
C ASP A 249 -10.83 -8.14 -11.90
N GLY A 250 -10.10 -7.31 -11.14
CA GLY A 250 -10.56 -6.00 -10.69
C GLY A 250 -10.33 -4.88 -11.71
N VAL A 251 -9.84 -5.17 -12.92
CA VAL A 251 -9.64 -4.17 -13.99
C VAL A 251 -10.52 -4.46 -15.21
N HIS A 252 -11.40 -3.52 -15.56
CA HIS A 252 -12.27 -3.59 -16.72
C HIS A 252 -11.70 -2.83 -17.91
N ARG A 253 -11.56 -3.52 -19.05
CA ARG A 253 -11.21 -2.94 -20.35
C ARG A 253 -12.38 -3.06 -21.31
N PHE A 254 -12.68 -1.98 -22.00
CA PHE A 254 -13.77 -1.94 -22.98
C PHE A 254 -13.30 -2.48 -24.33
N GLY A 255 -14.21 -3.09 -25.09
CA GLY A 255 -13.93 -3.49 -26.46
C GLY A 255 -13.76 -2.26 -27.36
N ALA A 256 -12.75 -2.26 -28.24
CA ALA A 256 -12.53 -1.14 -29.17
C ALA A 256 -13.76 -0.85 -30.06
N ALA A 257 -14.51 -1.88 -30.44
CA ALA A 257 -15.75 -1.76 -31.19
C ALA A 257 -16.87 -1.06 -30.39
N ASP A 258 -16.90 -1.25 -29.07
CA ASP A 258 -17.90 -0.63 -28.19
C ASP A 258 -17.66 0.87 -28.03
N LEU A 259 -16.42 1.33 -28.25
CA LEU A 259 -16.04 2.75 -28.09
C LEU A 259 -16.00 3.55 -29.38
N ALA A 260 -15.81 2.91 -30.54
CA ALA A 260 -15.47 3.58 -31.80
C ALA A 260 -16.47 4.67 -32.23
N ASP A 261 -17.77 4.41 -32.06
CA ASP A 261 -18.85 5.34 -32.44
C ASP A 261 -19.32 6.22 -31.27
N LEU A 262 -18.88 5.93 -30.04
CA LEU A 262 -19.31 6.63 -28.82
C LEU A 262 -18.31 7.69 -28.36
N ILE A 263 -17.02 7.42 -28.49
CA ILE A 263 -15.95 8.31 -28.02
C ILE A 263 -15.08 8.66 -29.22
N GLU A 264 -14.99 9.93 -29.56
CA GLU A 264 -14.17 10.45 -30.66
C GLU A 264 -12.73 10.73 -30.20
N HIS A 265 -12.55 11.08 -28.94
CA HIS A 265 -11.27 11.39 -28.32
C HIS A 265 -10.36 10.15 -28.25
N GLU A 266 -9.33 10.10 -29.08
CA GLU A 266 -8.42 8.95 -29.20
C GLU A 266 -7.73 8.58 -27.89
N PRO A 267 -7.14 9.51 -27.11
CA PRO A 267 -6.43 9.14 -25.89
C PRO A 267 -7.34 8.45 -24.87
N THR A 268 -8.62 8.85 -24.83
CA THR A 268 -9.63 8.21 -23.97
C THR A 268 -9.91 6.78 -24.44
N ARG A 269 -10.07 6.56 -25.75
CA ARG A 269 -10.28 5.20 -26.26
C ARG A 269 -9.09 4.30 -25.93
N THR A 270 -7.88 4.74 -26.24
CA THR A 270 -6.64 3.99 -26.00
C THR A 270 -6.48 3.63 -24.53
N LEU A 271 -6.70 4.57 -23.61
CA LEU A 271 -6.67 4.27 -22.19
C LEU A 271 -7.73 3.21 -21.81
N LEU A 272 -8.98 3.37 -22.25
CA LEU A 272 -10.08 2.46 -21.89
C LEU A 272 -9.95 1.05 -22.50
N THR A 273 -9.27 0.91 -23.65
CA THR A 273 -9.02 -0.40 -24.29
C THR A 273 -7.76 -1.07 -23.78
N ASP A 274 -6.68 -0.31 -23.57
CA ASP A 274 -5.36 -0.88 -23.33
C ASP A 274 -5.06 -1.00 -21.83
N VAL A 275 -5.47 0.01 -21.05
CA VAL A 275 -5.22 0.13 -19.61
C VAL A 275 -6.47 -0.23 -18.79
N GLY A 276 -7.63 0.36 -19.10
CA GLY A 276 -8.90 0.10 -18.42
C GLY A 276 -9.17 1.00 -17.22
N LEU A 277 -10.17 0.59 -16.42
CA LEU A 277 -10.60 1.22 -15.17
C LEU A 277 -10.79 0.15 -14.09
N PRO A 278 -10.71 0.50 -12.80
CA PRO A 278 -11.13 -0.39 -11.72
C PRO A 278 -12.59 -0.83 -11.93
N SER A 279 -12.85 -2.13 -11.91
CA SER A 279 -14.19 -2.72 -12.00
C SER A 279 -15.06 -2.26 -10.83
N TRP A 280 -14.46 -2.20 -9.65
CA TRP A 280 -15.03 -1.70 -8.42
C TRP A 280 -13.94 -0.95 -7.63
N TRP A 281 -14.35 0.07 -6.88
CA TRP A 281 -13.48 0.80 -5.96
C TRP A 281 -14.29 1.30 -4.77
N ALA A 282 -13.69 1.37 -3.60
CA ALA A 282 -14.29 1.98 -2.43
C ALA A 282 -13.26 2.67 -1.54
N ALA A 283 -13.71 3.74 -0.87
CA ALA A 283 -13.02 4.35 0.25
C ALA A 283 -14.02 5.08 1.13
N GLY A 284 -14.02 4.79 2.43
CA GLY A 284 -14.99 5.34 3.38
C GLY A 284 -16.44 5.10 2.93
N MET A 285 -17.21 6.18 2.76
CA MET A 285 -18.63 6.13 2.39
C MET A 285 -18.90 6.24 0.87
N ALA A 286 -17.87 6.04 0.04
CA ALA A 286 -17.97 6.13 -1.40
C ALA A 286 -17.62 4.80 -2.08
N THR A 287 -18.42 4.42 -3.08
CA THR A 287 -18.10 3.30 -3.97
C THR A 287 -18.23 3.71 -5.43
N PHE A 288 -17.42 3.10 -6.29
CA PHE A 288 -17.47 3.23 -7.73
C PHE A 288 -17.65 1.85 -8.36
N ASN A 289 -18.52 1.77 -9.36
CA ASN A 289 -18.67 0.58 -10.20
C ASN A 289 -18.57 1.00 -11.67
N VAL A 290 -17.69 0.36 -12.42
CA VAL A 290 -17.62 0.56 -13.87
C VAL A 290 -18.90 0.05 -14.53
N ALA A 291 -19.34 0.71 -15.60
CA ALA A 291 -20.45 0.23 -16.41
C ALA A 291 -19.99 -0.97 -17.24
N LYS A 292 -20.83 -2.01 -17.34
CA LYS A 292 -20.55 -3.19 -18.20
C LYS A 292 -20.41 -2.82 -19.68
N GLN A 293 -21.08 -1.76 -20.09
CA GLN A 293 -21.01 -1.19 -21.43
C GLN A 293 -21.11 0.32 -21.34
N PRO A 294 -20.36 1.05 -22.18
CA PRO A 294 -20.49 2.49 -22.29
C PRO A 294 -21.78 2.81 -23.03
N VAL A 295 -22.56 3.77 -22.53
CA VAL A 295 -23.81 4.19 -23.17
C VAL A 295 -23.91 5.71 -23.18
N PRO A 296 -24.46 6.35 -24.23
CA PRO A 296 -24.81 7.76 -24.18
C PRO A 296 -25.76 8.03 -23.00
N LEU A 297 -25.58 9.18 -22.33
CA LEU A 297 -26.61 9.63 -21.41
C LEU A 297 -27.88 9.99 -22.20
N PRO A 298 -29.07 9.56 -21.74
CA PRO A 298 -30.31 9.91 -22.42
C PRO A 298 -30.55 11.42 -22.36
N GLU A 299 -31.18 11.96 -23.41
CA GLU A 299 -31.79 13.30 -23.39
C GLU A 299 -32.71 13.38 -22.16
N VAL A 300 -32.48 14.36 -21.28
CA VAL A 300 -33.36 14.60 -20.14
C VAL A 300 -34.66 15.22 -20.65
N GLU A 301 -35.79 14.80 -20.08
CA GLU A 301 -37.10 15.40 -20.33
C GLU A 301 -37.08 16.93 -20.07
N PRO A 302 -37.88 17.73 -20.78
CA PRO A 302 -37.64 19.16 -21.02
C PRO A 302 -37.77 20.12 -19.82
N GLU A 303 -37.82 19.63 -18.59
CA GLU A 303 -38.20 20.44 -17.42
C GLU A 303 -37.04 20.85 -16.51
N THR A 304 -35.79 20.62 -16.92
CA THR A 304 -34.61 21.07 -16.15
C THR A 304 -34.02 22.32 -16.81
N PRO A 305 -33.75 23.42 -16.06
CA PRO A 305 -33.11 24.60 -16.63
C PRO A 305 -31.81 24.21 -17.36
N GLU A 306 -31.53 24.88 -18.49
CA GLU A 306 -30.37 24.61 -19.33
C GLU A 306 -29.11 24.44 -18.46
N PRO A 307 -28.47 23.27 -18.47
CA PRO A 307 -27.28 23.06 -17.67
C PRO A 307 -26.20 24.02 -18.16
N SER A 308 -25.58 24.76 -17.23
CA SER A 308 -24.30 25.41 -17.47
C SER A 308 -23.23 24.32 -17.54
N GLY A 309 -23.12 23.66 -18.69
CA GLY A 309 -22.31 22.45 -18.84
C GLY A 309 -22.36 21.91 -20.28
N PRO A 310 -21.70 20.77 -20.55
CA PRO A 310 -21.76 20.13 -21.86
C PRO A 310 -23.19 19.64 -22.15
N ALA A 311 -23.53 19.50 -23.44
CA ALA A 311 -24.77 18.85 -23.82
C ALA A 311 -24.74 17.38 -23.36
N LEU A 312 -25.87 16.89 -22.83
CA LEU A 312 -25.93 15.52 -22.29
C LEU A 312 -25.70 14.45 -23.37
N GLU A 313 -26.07 14.74 -24.61
CA GLU A 313 -25.80 13.91 -25.79
C GLU A 313 -24.30 13.76 -26.11
N ASP A 314 -23.46 14.69 -25.64
CA ASP A 314 -22.02 14.61 -25.77
C ASP A 314 -21.37 13.78 -24.65
N LEU A 315 -22.15 13.30 -23.68
CA LEU A 315 -21.65 12.54 -22.53
C LEU A 315 -21.93 11.04 -22.67
N VAL A 316 -20.88 10.25 -22.48
CA VAL A 316 -20.92 8.78 -22.43
C VAL A 316 -20.75 8.34 -20.99
N HIS A 317 -21.68 7.54 -20.48
CA HIS A 317 -21.65 6.95 -19.14
C HIS A 317 -20.59 5.84 -19.07
N LEU A 318 -19.68 5.94 -18.09
CA LEU A 318 -18.61 4.97 -17.86
C LEU A 318 -18.75 4.20 -16.54
N GLY A 319 -19.53 4.72 -15.59
CA GLY A 319 -19.68 4.08 -14.28
C GLY A 319 -20.54 4.86 -13.31
N THR A 320 -20.78 4.30 -12.13
CA THR A 320 -21.67 4.88 -11.12
C THR A 320 -20.93 5.03 -9.81
N PHE A 321 -21.03 6.22 -9.22
CA PHE A 321 -20.67 6.46 -7.84
C PHE A 321 -21.90 6.33 -6.95
N GLU A 322 -21.74 5.68 -5.80
CA GLU A 322 -22.64 5.84 -4.67
C GLU A 322 -21.86 6.59 -3.58
N ILE A 323 -22.35 7.78 -3.21
CA ILE A 323 -21.73 8.68 -2.24
C ILE A 323 -22.71 8.81 -1.07
N GLY A 324 -22.29 8.49 0.16
CA GLY A 324 -23.08 8.77 1.37
C GLY A 324 -24.52 8.22 1.36
N TYR A 325 -24.69 6.96 1.72
CA TYR A 325 -25.99 6.29 1.96
C TYR A 325 -27.09 6.59 0.93
N GLY A 326 -26.76 6.54 -0.37
CA GLY A 326 -27.73 6.51 -1.46
C GLY A 326 -27.72 7.68 -2.45
N ASP A 327 -26.79 8.64 -2.36
CA ASP A 327 -26.59 9.62 -3.45
C ASP A 327 -25.88 8.93 -4.63
N ARG A 328 -26.65 8.59 -5.67
CA ARG A 328 -26.15 7.93 -6.88
C ARG A 328 -25.84 8.92 -7.98
N SER A 329 -24.57 8.97 -8.35
CA SER A 329 -24.02 9.83 -9.38
C SER A 329 -23.46 9.02 -10.54
N ARG A 330 -23.57 9.52 -11.77
CA ARG A 330 -23.01 8.88 -12.97
C ARG A 330 -21.68 9.54 -13.34
N LEU A 331 -20.64 8.74 -13.46
CA LEU A 331 -19.38 9.15 -14.07
C LEU A 331 -19.55 9.11 -15.59
N CYS A 332 -19.26 10.23 -16.24
CA CYS A 332 -19.41 10.38 -17.67
C CYS A 332 -18.15 10.97 -18.29
N VAL A 333 -17.89 10.66 -19.54
CA VAL A 333 -16.82 11.25 -20.34
C VAL A 333 -17.42 11.98 -21.53
N HIS A 334 -16.86 13.15 -21.85
CA HIS A 334 -17.26 13.89 -23.04
C HIS A 334 -16.66 13.25 -24.29
N ARG A 335 -17.50 12.89 -25.26
CA ARG A 335 -17.14 12.13 -26.48
C ARG A 335 -15.94 12.72 -27.23
N GLY A 336 -15.95 14.04 -27.46
CA GLY A 336 -14.93 14.72 -28.27
C GLY A 336 -13.68 15.19 -27.52
N THR A 337 -13.78 15.47 -26.21
CA THR A 337 -12.68 16.09 -25.45
C THR A 337 -12.04 15.14 -24.45
N GLY A 338 -12.68 14.01 -24.12
CA GLY A 338 -12.20 13.08 -23.11
C GLY A 338 -12.33 13.57 -21.67
N ARG A 339 -12.89 14.77 -21.44
CA ARG A 339 -13.05 15.35 -20.11
C ARG A 339 -14.09 14.58 -19.30
N VAL A 340 -13.82 14.38 -18.01
CA VAL A 340 -14.66 13.59 -17.12
C VAL A 340 -15.60 14.50 -16.32
N TYR A 341 -16.85 14.08 -16.24
CA TYR A 341 -17.94 14.79 -15.58
C TYR A 341 -18.63 13.87 -14.59
N LEU A 342 -19.13 14.45 -13.50
CA LEU A 342 -20.07 13.79 -12.62
C LEU A 342 -21.48 14.35 -12.88
N HIS A 343 -22.43 13.46 -13.14
CA HIS A 343 -23.84 13.79 -13.33
C HIS A 343 -24.68 13.27 -12.14
N ARG A 344 -25.33 14.18 -11.42
CA ARG A 344 -26.21 13.89 -10.27
C ARG A 344 -27.67 14.18 -10.62
N LYS A 345 -28.61 13.42 -10.05
CA LYS A 345 -30.03 13.76 -10.17
C LYS A 345 -30.31 15.05 -9.39
N ALA A 346 -31.02 15.98 -10.01
CA ALA A 346 -31.15 17.38 -9.59
C ALA A 346 -31.82 17.64 -8.22
N ALA A 347 -32.33 16.62 -7.51
CA ALA A 347 -33.03 16.83 -6.24
C ALA A 347 -32.05 17.14 -5.10
N GLY A 348 -31.69 18.42 -4.93
CA GLY A 348 -30.94 18.93 -3.78
C GLY A 348 -29.46 19.23 -4.01
N ALA A 349 -28.94 19.10 -5.23
CA ALA A 349 -27.52 19.37 -5.52
C ALA A 349 -27.23 20.89 -5.52
N ALA A 350 -26.44 21.37 -4.56
CA ALA A 350 -26.01 22.77 -4.45
C ALA A 350 -25.21 23.31 -5.67
N HIS A 351 -24.75 22.41 -6.54
CA HIS A 351 -23.77 22.68 -7.60
C HIS A 351 -24.27 22.39 -9.03
N GLY A 352 -25.58 22.20 -9.22
CA GLY A 352 -26.16 21.82 -10.51
C GLY A 352 -26.05 20.31 -10.82
N PRO A 353 -26.73 19.83 -11.87
CA PRO A 353 -26.80 18.40 -12.17
C PRO A 353 -25.51 17.85 -12.77
N VAL A 354 -24.68 18.65 -13.45
CA VAL A 354 -23.47 18.19 -14.14
C VAL A 354 -22.32 19.16 -13.89
N PHE A 355 -21.15 18.65 -13.52
CA PHE A 355 -19.92 19.46 -13.39
C PHE A 355 -18.67 18.66 -13.79
N PRO A 356 -17.60 19.32 -14.26
CA PRO A 356 -16.35 18.65 -14.57
C PRO A 356 -15.71 18.12 -13.28
N LEU A 357 -15.35 16.84 -13.24
CA LEU A 357 -14.78 16.19 -12.07
C LEU A 357 -13.24 16.18 -12.10
N VAL A 358 -12.67 15.79 -13.24
CA VAL A 358 -11.23 15.78 -13.54
C VAL A 358 -11.00 16.03 -15.02
N ARG A 359 -9.76 16.37 -15.39
CA ARG A 359 -9.39 16.75 -16.76
C ARG A 359 -9.63 15.67 -17.81
N ASP A 360 -9.42 14.39 -17.47
CA ASP A 360 -9.52 13.25 -18.39
C ASP A 360 -9.64 11.92 -17.63
N VAL A 361 -9.83 10.82 -18.36
CA VAL A 361 -9.99 9.47 -17.78
C VAL A 361 -8.70 8.94 -17.15
N ALA A 362 -7.53 9.37 -17.61
CA ALA A 362 -6.25 8.93 -17.04
C ALA A 362 -6.06 9.54 -15.65
N ALA A 363 -6.36 10.83 -15.49
CA ALA A 363 -6.41 11.49 -14.19
C ALA A 363 -7.45 10.81 -13.28
N PHE A 364 -8.65 10.51 -13.79
CA PHE A 364 -9.66 9.81 -13.00
C PHE A 364 -9.14 8.47 -12.43
N ALA A 365 -8.58 7.63 -13.29
CA ALA A 365 -8.06 6.33 -12.88
C ALA A 365 -6.87 6.46 -11.90
N ALA A 366 -5.98 7.45 -12.13
CA ALA A 366 -4.87 7.74 -11.23
C ALA A 366 -5.30 8.30 -9.87
N TYR A 367 -6.44 8.99 -9.76
CA TYR A 367 -7.02 9.36 -8.46
C TYR A 367 -7.49 8.11 -7.68
N LEU A 368 -8.15 7.16 -8.35
CA LEU A 368 -8.61 5.92 -7.71
C LEU A 368 -7.44 5.03 -7.29
N GLU A 369 -6.45 4.86 -8.18
CA GLU A 369 -5.19 4.18 -7.89
C GLU A 369 -4.45 4.85 -6.74
N GLY A 370 -4.34 6.19 -6.76
CA GLY A 370 -3.66 6.95 -5.73
C GLY A 370 -4.29 6.73 -4.34
N VAL A 371 -5.62 6.64 -4.26
CA VAL A 371 -6.27 6.29 -2.99
C VAL A 371 -5.84 4.90 -2.52
N GLN A 372 -5.87 3.88 -3.39
CA GLN A 372 -5.46 2.53 -3.00
C GLN A 372 -3.99 2.47 -2.59
N ARG A 373 -3.12 3.11 -3.37
CA ARG A 373 -1.69 3.14 -3.10
C ARG A 373 -1.34 3.88 -1.82
N PHE A 374 -2.06 4.93 -1.44
CA PHE A 374 -1.75 5.68 -0.21
C PHE A 374 -2.52 5.24 1.02
N MET A 375 -3.57 4.43 0.86
CA MET A 375 -4.50 4.04 1.93
C MET A 375 -3.79 3.60 3.21
N GLY A 376 -2.90 2.60 3.12
CA GLY A 376 -2.15 2.10 4.28
C GLY A 376 -1.19 3.13 4.88
N ALA A 377 -0.59 4.01 4.08
CA ALA A 377 0.28 5.07 4.58
C ALA A 377 -0.48 6.26 5.21
N CYS A 378 -1.76 6.42 4.89
CA CYS A 378 -2.61 7.42 5.50
C CYS A 378 -3.21 6.95 6.83
N TRP A 379 -3.67 5.69 6.90
CA TRP A 379 -4.21 5.11 8.14
C TRP A 379 -3.13 4.67 9.11
N ASP A 380 -2.08 4.01 8.60
CA ASP A 380 -1.02 3.40 9.39
C ASP A 380 0.38 3.90 8.95
N PRO A 381 0.64 5.22 9.03
CA PRO A 381 1.94 5.78 8.66
C PRO A 381 3.05 5.22 9.56
N TYR A 382 4.25 5.04 9.00
CA TYR A 382 5.45 4.96 9.81
C TYR A 382 5.76 6.35 10.40
N PRO A 383 6.38 6.46 11.58
CA PRO A 383 6.80 7.73 12.14
C PRO A 383 7.74 8.47 11.21
N GLY A 384 7.45 9.76 11.05
CA GLY A 384 8.12 10.60 10.07
C GLY A 384 7.58 10.46 8.65
N GLU A 385 6.64 9.56 8.35
CA GLU A 385 5.84 9.62 7.12
C GLU A 385 4.73 10.65 7.24
N THR A 386 4.38 11.24 6.10
CA THR A 386 3.34 12.25 5.98
C THR A 386 2.35 11.82 4.91
N GLY A 387 1.87 10.56 4.99
CA GLY A 387 1.08 9.90 3.94
C GLY A 387 -0.06 10.76 3.41
N ALA A 388 -0.89 11.32 4.30
CA ALA A 388 -1.99 12.20 3.89
C ALA A 388 -1.54 13.50 3.19
N ALA A 389 -0.43 14.10 3.63
CA ALA A 389 0.09 15.32 3.01
C ALA A 389 0.76 15.03 1.66
N ASP A 390 1.49 13.93 1.56
CA ASP A 390 2.15 13.50 0.33
C ASP A 390 1.11 13.05 -0.71
N PHE A 391 0.06 12.36 -0.28
CA PHE A 391 -1.11 12.05 -1.11
C PHE A 391 -1.78 13.31 -1.64
N ALA A 392 -2.09 14.28 -0.78
CA ALA A 392 -2.72 15.53 -1.19
C ALA A 392 -1.84 16.33 -2.15
N ALA A 393 -0.52 16.34 -1.94
CA ALA A 393 0.44 16.98 -2.83
C ALA A 393 0.46 16.29 -4.21
N GLU A 394 0.46 14.96 -4.24
CA GLU A 394 0.45 14.18 -5.48
C GLU A 394 -0.84 14.38 -6.28
N MET A 395 -2.01 14.31 -5.62
CA MET A 395 -3.30 14.53 -6.28
C MET A 395 -3.44 15.98 -6.79
N THR A 396 -2.92 16.97 -6.05
CA THR A 396 -2.88 18.36 -6.51
C THR A 396 -1.96 18.55 -7.72
N ALA A 397 -0.81 17.88 -7.74
CA ALA A 397 0.09 17.91 -8.90
C ALA A 397 -0.52 17.21 -10.13
N LEU A 398 -1.32 16.16 -9.89
CA LEU A 398 -1.97 15.39 -10.93
C LEU A 398 -3.03 16.23 -11.68
N ASP A 399 -3.94 16.90 -10.98
CA ASP A 399 -4.94 17.80 -11.58
C ASP A 399 -5.24 19.04 -10.69
N PRO A 400 -4.48 20.14 -10.85
CA PRO A 400 -4.65 21.35 -10.05
C PRO A 400 -6.05 21.97 -10.15
N ASP A 401 -6.72 21.83 -11.30
CA ASP A 401 -8.04 22.40 -11.53
C ASP A 401 -9.10 21.63 -10.71
N ALA A 402 -8.99 20.29 -10.66
CA ALA A 402 -9.87 19.46 -9.83
C ALA A 402 -9.68 19.72 -8.32
N MET A 403 -8.48 20.15 -7.91
CA MET A 403 -8.15 20.50 -6.53
C MET A 403 -8.35 21.98 -6.18
N THR A 404 -9.03 22.76 -7.04
CA THR A 404 -9.32 24.17 -6.74
C THR A 404 -10.43 24.29 -5.69
N ALA A 405 -10.07 24.82 -4.52
CA ALA A 405 -10.97 24.99 -3.38
C ALA A 405 -12.27 25.75 -3.75
N GLY A 406 -13.40 25.27 -3.22
CA GLY A 406 -14.72 25.85 -3.47
C GLY A 406 -15.37 25.40 -4.79
N THR A 407 -14.71 24.56 -5.59
CA THR A 407 -15.34 23.93 -6.76
C THR A 407 -16.10 22.65 -6.36
N PRO A 408 -17.11 22.23 -7.14
CA PRO A 408 -17.82 20.96 -6.90
C PRO A 408 -16.91 19.72 -7.05
N ALA A 409 -15.90 19.82 -7.93
CA ALA A 409 -14.86 18.80 -8.09
C ALA A 409 -14.07 18.63 -6.79
N TYR A 410 -13.53 19.74 -6.26
CA TYR A 410 -12.79 19.74 -5.00
C TYR A 410 -13.62 19.15 -3.86
N ALA A 411 -14.87 19.59 -3.68
CA ALA A 411 -15.74 19.06 -2.63
C ALA A 411 -16.03 17.55 -2.77
N THR A 412 -16.12 17.05 -4.00
CA THR A 412 -16.31 15.61 -4.26
C THR A 412 -15.05 14.82 -3.92
N TRP A 413 -13.88 15.27 -4.39
CA TRP A 413 -12.61 14.61 -4.10
C TRP A 413 -12.23 14.70 -2.63
N GLU A 414 -12.42 15.84 -1.98
CA GLU A 414 -12.22 16.02 -0.54
C GLU A 414 -13.05 15.00 0.26
N HIS A 415 -14.29 14.73 -0.16
CA HIS A 415 -15.13 13.71 0.48
C HIS A 415 -14.56 12.29 0.29
N PHE A 416 -14.09 11.95 -0.91
CA PHE A 416 -13.48 10.63 -1.18
C PHE A 416 -12.15 10.47 -0.41
N PHE A 417 -11.35 11.53 -0.38
CA PHE A 417 -10.05 11.56 0.28
C PHE A 417 -10.16 11.51 1.79
N ALA A 418 -11.22 12.11 2.36
CA ALA A 418 -11.52 11.99 3.78
C ALA A 418 -11.62 10.52 4.21
N GLY A 419 -12.06 9.61 3.32
CA GLY A 419 -12.10 8.16 3.54
C GLY A 419 -10.78 7.56 4.01
N ILE A 420 -9.64 8.06 3.52
CA ILE A 420 -8.31 7.57 3.92
C ILE A 420 -7.52 8.58 4.77
N THR A 421 -7.88 9.87 4.77
CA THR A 421 -7.08 10.93 5.42
C THR A 421 -7.68 11.48 6.71
N GLN A 422 -8.98 11.28 6.96
CA GLN A 422 -9.69 11.87 8.10
C GLN A 422 -10.51 10.85 8.88
N LEU A 423 -11.13 9.91 8.17
CA LEU A 423 -11.88 8.80 8.76
C LEU A 423 -10.92 7.68 9.16
N GLY A 424 -11.27 6.98 10.24
CA GLY A 424 -10.57 5.76 10.61
C GLY A 424 -10.80 4.65 9.58
N VAL A 425 -10.07 3.55 9.74
CA VAL A 425 -10.18 2.33 8.93
C VAL A 425 -11.62 1.77 8.84
N ASP A 426 -12.48 2.07 9.81
CA ASP A 426 -13.88 1.64 9.84
C ASP A 426 -14.85 2.59 9.10
N GLY A 427 -14.35 3.73 8.60
CA GLY A 427 -15.14 4.70 7.85
C GLY A 427 -15.97 5.69 8.71
N TYR A 428 -15.65 5.86 10.00
CA TYR A 428 -16.24 6.87 10.88
C TYR A 428 -15.23 7.62 11.74
#